data_AF-A0AA38M6W9-F1
#
_entry.id   AF-A0AA38M6W9-F1
#
_cell.length_a   1.000
_cell.length_b   1.000
_cell.length_c   1.000
_cell.angle_alpha   90.00
_cell.angle_beta   90.00
_cell.angle_gamma   90.00
#
_symmetry.space_group_name_H-M   'P 1'
#
loop_
_entity.id
_entity.type
_entity.pdbx_description
1 polymer ?
#
loop_
_entity_poly.entity_id
_entity_poly.type
_entity_poly.pdbx_seq_one_letter_code
_entity_poly.pdbx_strand_id
1 'polypeptide(L)' 'MNEDDCAANCVTSIEEQAKKITLNLLPAKSRALYEKTYNEFVKWCKDNNIQAATEDSMLVYFDELCKVYKPSSLWSTIV' A
#
# COMPACT_ATOMS: atom_id res chain seq x y z
N MET A 1 -48.59 0.58 12.43
CA MET A 1 -47.45 1.35 11.91
C MET A 1 -46.58 1.73 13.08
N ASN A 2 -45.40 1.12 13.16
CA ASN A 2 -44.14 1.70 13.62
C ASN A 2 -43.10 0.60 13.37
N GLU A 3 -42.68 0.52 12.12
CA GLU A 3 -41.38 -0.03 11.75
C GLU A 3 -40.37 1.02 12.17
N ASP A 4 -39.43 0.67 13.06
CA ASP A 4 -38.07 1.23 13.15
C ASP A 4 -37.33 0.55 14.31
N ASP A 5 -37.14 -0.77 14.18
CA ASP A 5 -36.01 -1.48 14.78
C ASP A 5 -35.22 -2.05 13.59
N CYS A 6 -34.20 -1.33 13.13
CA CYS A 6 -33.32 -1.81 12.08
C CYS A 6 -31.87 -1.50 12.44
N ALA A 7 -31.28 -2.46 13.15
CA ALA A 7 -29.87 -2.84 13.18
C ALA A 7 -28.86 -1.76 12.74
N ALA A 8 -28.18 -1.20 13.75
CA ALA A 8 -26.96 -0.41 13.59
C ALA A 8 -25.77 -1.25 13.08
N ASN A 9 -25.86 -1.78 11.86
CA ASN A 9 -24.73 -2.25 11.07
C ASN A 9 -24.69 -1.44 9.77
N CYS A 10 -24.20 -0.21 9.87
CA CYS A 10 -23.80 0.58 8.71
C CYS A 10 -22.76 -0.23 7.95
N VAL A 11 -23.17 -0.72 6.77
CA VAL A 11 -22.38 -1.52 5.85
C VAL A 11 -21.14 -0.71 5.46
N THR A 12 -20.06 -0.83 6.23
CA THR A 12 -18.74 -0.37 5.80
C THR A 12 -18.43 -1.11 4.52
N SER A 13 -18.14 -0.36 3.44
CA SER A 13 -17.84 -0.93 2.13
C SER A 13 -16.83 -2.07 2.27
N ILE A 14 -17.04 -3.20 1.58
CA ILE A 14 -16.13 -4.35 1.61
C ILE A 14 -14.67 -3.89 1.37
N GLU A 15 -14.48 -2.84 0.58
CA GLU A 15 -13.19 -2.21 0.32
C GLU A 15 -12.54 -1.57 1.56
N GLU A 16 -13.33 -0.92 2.42
CA GLU A 16 -12.84 -0.33 3.67
C GLU A 16 -12.45 -1.41 4.68
N GLN A 17 -13.23 -2.48 4.73
CA GLN A 17 -12.91 -3.65 5.57
C GLN A 17 -11.63 -4.32 5.09
N ALA A 18 -11.49 -4.55 3.78
CA ALA A 18 -10.28 -5.09 3.18
C ALA A 18 -9.06 -4.19 3.48
N LYS A 19 -9.18 -2.87 3.34
CA LYS A 19 -8.11 -1.91 3.70
C LYS A 19 -7.71 -2.02 5.17
N LYS A 20 -8.69 -2.06 6.09
CA LYS A 20 -8.42 -2.23 7.53
C LYS A 20 -7.72 -3.55 7.85
N ILE A 21 -8.17 -4.65 7.26
CA ILE A 21 -7.56 -5.97 7.44
C ILE A 21 -6.10 -5.91 6.97
N THR A 22 -5.85 -5.41 5.76
CA THR A 22 -4.49 -5.30 5.19
C THR A 22 -3.56 -4.43 6.04
N LEU A 23 -4.04 -3.31 6.58
CA LEU A 23 -3.25 -2.44 7.48
C LEU A 23 -2.94 -3.10 8.83
N ASN A 24 -3.85 -3.95 9.33
CA ASN A 24 -3.66 -4.70 10.57
C ASN A 24 -2.72 -5.90 10.40
N LEU A 25 -2.57 -6.42 9.17
CA LEU A 25 -1.59 -7.47 8.85
C LEU A 25 -0.14 -6.94 8.85
N LEU A 26 0.06 -5.63 8.69
CA LEU A 26 1.39 -5.03 8.76
C LEU A 26 1.88 -5.03 10.21
N PRO A 27 3.09 -5.56 10.49
CA PRO A 27 3.69 -5.47 11.82
C PRO A 27 3.78 -4.02 12.27
N ALA A 28 3.30 -3.70 13.47
CA ALA A 28 3.27 -2.32 13.98
C ALA A 28 4.64 -1.64 13.97
N LYS A 29 5.72 -2.42 14.14
CA LYS A 29 7.10 -1.94 14.13
C LYS A 29 7.57 -1.46 12.74
N SER A 30 7.09 -2.06 11.67
CA SER A 30 7.52 -1.75 10.29
C SER A 30 6.46 -1.01 9.48
N ARG A 31 5.25 -0.79 10.02
CA ARG A 31 4.17 -0.07 9.33
C ARG A 31 4.61 1.28 8.76
N ALA A 32 5.31 2.09 9.56
CA ALA A 32 5.77 3.40 9.12
C ALA A 32 6.75 3.32 7.94
N LEU A 33 7.62 2.30 7.93
CA LEU A 33 8.55 2.05 6.83
C LEU A 33 7.80 1.60 5.58
N TYR A 34 6.90 0.62 5.72
CA TYR A 34 6.05 0.14 4.63
C TYR A 34 5.26 1.28 3.98
N GLU A 35 4.55 2.08 4.78
CA GLU A 35 3.73 3.19 4.27
C GLU A 35 4.59 4.22 3.54
N LYS A 36 5.77 4.53 4.08
CA LYS A 36 6.72 5.44 3.42
C LYS A 36 7.14 4.88 2.05
N THR A 37 7.65 3.65 2.00
CA THR A 37 8.13 3.03 0.76
C THR A 37 7.01 2.83 -0.25
N TYR A 38 5.80 2.47 0.20
CA TYR A 38 4.62 2.37 -0.65
C TYR A 38 4.23 3.73 -1.23
N ASN A 39 4.22 4.80 -0.44
CA ASN A 39 3.91 6.14 -0.92
C ASN A 39 4.95 6.64 -1.92
N GLU A 40 6.24 6.31 -1.73
CA GLU A 40 7.31 6.60 -2.70
C GLU A 40 7.08 5.89 -4.03
N PHE A 41 6.70 4.60 -4.00
CA PHE A 41 6.33 3.85 -5.21
C PHE A 41 5.09 4.41 -5.90
N VAL A 42 4.03 4.76 -5.15
CA VAL A 42 2.81 5.37 -5.70
C VAL A 42 3.12 6.72 -6.36
N LYS A 43 3.99 7.52 -5.75
CA LYS A 43 4.45 8.77 -6.35
C LYS A 43 5.21 8.50 -7.65
N TRP A 44 6.15 7.55 -7.65
CA TRP A 44 6.88 7.17 -8.85
C TRP A 44 5.96 6.68 -9.98
N CYS A 45 4.92 5.91 -9.66
CA CYS A 45 3.92 5.49 -10.64
C CYS A 45 3.20 6.69 -11.28
N LYS A 46 2.82 7.69 -10.47
CA LYS A 46 2.18 8.92 -10.96
C LYS A 46 3.12 9.71 -11.87
N ASP A 47 4.37 9.89 -11.44
CA ASP A 47 5.39 10.64 -12.18
C ASP A 47 5.71 9.98 -13.53
N ASN A 48 5.58 8.64 -13.63
CA ASN A 48 5.79 7.87 -14.85
C ASN A 48 4.50 7.53 -15.65
N ASN A 49 3.35 8.10 -15.28
CA ASN A 49 2.04 7.85 -15.92
C ASN A 49 1.61 6.37 -15.94
N ILE A 50 2.00 5.60 -14.92
CA ILE A 50 1.63 4.19 -14.77
C ILE A 50 0.23 4.11 -14.14
N GLN A 51 -0.74 3.62 -14.91
CA GLN A 51 -2.14 3.53 -14.47
C GLN A 51 -2.40 2.37 -13.49
N ALA A 52 -1.67 1.27 -13.64
CA ALA A 52 -1.82 0.08 -12.80
C ALA A 52 -0.45 -0.44 -12.40
N ALA A 53 -0.26 -0.73 -11.11
CA ALA A 53 0.93 -1.39 -10.63
C ALA A 53 0.93 -2.85 -11.10
N THR A 54 1.73 -3.15 -12.10
CA THR A 54 2.00 -4.49 -12.63
C THR A 54 3.38 -4.97 -12.18
N GLU A 55 3.66 -6.26 -12.37
CA GLU A 55 4.99 -6.82 -12.14
C GLU A 55 6.08 -6.04 -12.91
N ASP A 56 5.85 -5.73 -14.18
CA ASP A 56 6.78 -4.94 -15.01
C ASP A 56 7.09 -3.58 -14.39
N SER A 57 6.06 -2.88 -13.89
CA SER A 57 6.25 -1.58 -13.24
C SER A 57 7.11 -1.69 -11.96
N MET A 58 6.97 -2.78 -11.20
CA MET A 58 7.78 -3.04 -10.01
C MET A 58 9.22 -3.37 -10.39
N LEU A 59 9.43 -4.17 -11.43
CA LEU A 59 10.77 -4.51 -11.92
C LEU A 59 11.56 -3.27 -12.35
N VAL A 60 10.93 -2.39 -13.12
CA VAL A 60 11.55 -1.13 -13.55
C VAL A 60 11.86 -0.24 -12.33
N TYR A 61 10.91 -0.11 -11.40
CA TYR A 61 11.11 0.67 -10.18
C TYR A 61 12.29 0.15 -9.35
N PHE A 62 12.38 -1.18 -9.15
CA PHE A 62 13.48 -1.78 -8.41
C PHE A 62 14.82 -1.64 -9.13
N ASP A 63 14.85 -1.76 -10.46
CA ASP A 63 16.06 -1.53 -11.26
C ASP A 63 16.56 -0.07 -11.14
N GLU A 64 15.64 0.91 -11.12
CA GLU A 64 15.97 2.31 -10.86
C GLU A 64 16.52 2.52 -9.45
N LEU A 65 15.91 1.92 -8.44
CA LEU A 65 16.41 2.01 -7.08
C LEU A 65 17.79 1.35 -6.92
N CYS A 66 18.06 0.24 -7.60
CA CYS A 66 19.38 -0.42 -7.61
C CYS A 66 20.49 0.48 -8.17
N LYS A 67 20.16 1.40 -9.08
CA LYS A 67 21.13 2.36 -9.63
C LYS A 67 21.48 3.48 -8.64
N VAL A 68 20.57 3.79 -7.72
CA VAL A 68 20.71 4.88 -6.74
C VAL A 68 21.30 4.36 -5.42
N TYR A 69 20.89 3.18 -4.98
CA TYR A 69 21.24 2.62 -3.67
C TYR A 69 22.19 1.43 -3.78
N LYS A 70 23.14 1.34 -2.83
CA LYS A 70 23.92 0.12 -2.65
C LYS A 70 22.99 -1.04 -2.24
N PRO A 71 23.23 -2.29 -2.68
CA PRO A 71 22.31 -3.42 -2.45
C PRO A 71 21.92 -3.60 -0.98
N SER A 72 22.86 -3.49 -0.05
CA SER A 72 22.61 -3.61 1.40
C SER A 72 21.67 -2.53 1.95
N SER A 73 21.73 -1.32 1.40
CA SER A 73 20.90 -0.18 1.82
C SER A 73 19.53 -0.20 1.16
N LEU A 74 19.44 -0.73 -0.07
CA LEU A 74 18.19 -0.89 -0.79
C LEU A 74 17.24 -1.82 -0.03
N TRP A 75 17.70 -3.02 0.31
CA TRP A 75 16.88 -3.99 1.02
C TRP A 75 16.53 -3.55 2.44
N SER A 76 17.40 -2.77 3.10
CA SER A 76 17.08 -2.18 4.42
C SER A 76 16.04 -1.06 4.35
N THR A 77 15.74 -0.54 3.16
CA THR A 77 14.72 0.49 2.94
C THR A 77 13.38 -0.13 2.50
N ILE A 78 13.44 -1.30 1.87
CA ILE A 78 12.26 -2.06 1.40
C ILE A 78 11.74 -3.04 2.46
N VAL A 79 12.60 -3.54 3.36
CA VAL A 79 12.32 -4.58 4.38
C VAL A 79 12.40 -4.05 5.81
#